data_AF-A0A7S1U2M9-F1
#
_entry.id   AF-A0A7S1U2M9-F1
#
_cell.length_a   1.000
_cell.length_b   1.000
_cell.length_c   1.000
_cell.angle_alpha   90.00
_cell.angle_beta   90.00
_cell.angle_gamma   90.00
#
_symmetry.space_group_name_H-M   'P 1'
#
loop_
_entity.id
_entity.type
_entity.pdbx_description
1 polymer ?
#
loop_
_entity_poly.entity_id
_entity_poly.type
_entity_poly.pdbx_seq_one_letter_code
_entity_poly.pdbx_strand_id
1 'polypeptide(L)'
;ELKELYRKAGVRPAEPLVFLLTDNQIIDETFLVYVNDLLSSGVIPDLFTPGEYDGIMGSLRPAAKAAGVPETKENMMEFFIDRVRANLHVVLCFSPVGDAFRVRARKFPALINATNIDWFHEWPKDALVSVANRFLDAETLGTVEVMENVCHHMSEVHLSVGVASTKFYAEQRRYNYTTPKSFLELIYLYKDLLAEKMSQTVASIDRLASGVQRLVSTNEDVRQLQEDLNQKMVEVSAKKADMEELLE
;
A
#
# COMPACT_ATOMS: atom_id res chain seq x y z
N GLU A 1 -22.40 -14.54 11.75
CA GLU A 1 -21.36 -13.58 12.21
C GLU A 1 -21.91 -12.51 13.15
N LEU A 2 -22.97 -11.74 12.80
CA LEU A 2 -23.57 -10.74 13.71
C LEU A 2 -23.93 -11.31 15.10
N LYS A 3 -24.52 -12.51 15.16
CA LYS A 3 -24.79 -13.22 16.44
C LYS A 3 -23.55 -13.37 17.32
N GLU A 4 -22.41 -13.67 16.71
CA GLU A 4 -21.15 -13.89 17.42
C GLU A 4 -20.56 -12.56 17.92
N LEU A 5 -20.64 -11.50 17.10
CA LEU A 5 -20.25 -10.14 17.49
C LEU A 5 -21.03 -9.68 18.73
N TYR A 6 -22.35 -9.85 18.74
CA TYR A 6 -23.19 -9.54 19.90
C TYR A 6 -22.79 -10.34 21.15
N ARG A 7 -22.50 -11.65 21.00
CA ARG A 7 -22.06 -12.49 22.12
C ARG A 7 -20.69 -12.08 22.67
N LYS A 8 -19.75 -11.70 21.81
CA LYS A 8 -18.41 -11.25 22.21
C LYS A 8 -18.44 -9.83 22.83
N ALA A 9 -19.26 -8.93 22.28
CA ALA A 9 -19.41 -7.57 22.81
C ALA A 9 -20.16 -7.53 24.16
N GLY A 10 -21.14 -8.43 24.37
CA GLY A 10 -22.02 -8.36 25.55
C GLY A 10 -21.81 -9.41 26.64
N VAL A 11 -21.30 -10.62 26.34
CA VAL A 11 -21.39 -11.79 27.25
C VAL A 11 -20.04 -12.30 27.77
N ARG A 12 -19.19 -12.81 26.87
CA ARG A 12 -17.77 -13.13 27.19
C ARG A 12 -17.08 -11.80 27.55
N PRO A 13 -16.02 -11.76 28.40
CA PRO A 13 -15.56 -10.49 28.99
C PRO A 13 -15.64 -9.39 27.95
N ALA A 14 -16.47 -8.38 28.21
CA ALA A 14 -16.98 -7.52 27.15
C ALA A 14 -15.81 -6.87 26.41
N GLU A 15 -15.57 -7.36 25.19
CA GLU A 15 -14.43 -6.96 24.38
C GLU A 15 -14.87 -5.79 23.50
N PRO A 16 -14.13 -4.68 23.49
CA PRO A 16 -14.31 -3.64 22.48
C PRO A 16 -14.02 -4.22 21.09
N LEU A 17 -15.00 -4.17 20.21
CA LEU A 17 -14.98 -4.73 18.87
C LEU A 17 -15.33 -3.69 17.83
N VAL A 18 -14.65 -3.78 16.68
CA VAL A 18 -14.98 -3.00 15.49
C VAL A 18 -15.54 -3.94 14.43
N PHE A 19 -16.76 -3.67 13.98
CA PHE A 19 -17.34 -4.30 12.81
C PHE A 19 -17.09 -3.41 11.59
N LEU A 20 -16.10 -3.78 10.78
CA LEU A 20 -15.75 -3.11 9.53
C LEU A 20 -16.51 -3.74 8.37
N LEU A 21 -17.33 -2.94 7.68
CA LEU A 21 -18.07 -3.36 6.49
C LEU A 21 -17.72 -2.45 5.30
N THR A 22 -17.21 -3.05 4.24
CA THR A 22 -16.88 -2.35 2.99
C THR A 22 -17.93 -2.58 1.92
N ASP A 23 -18.05 -1.64 0.97
CA ASP A 23 -18.98 -1.75 -0.16
C ASP A 23 -18.90 -3.08 -0.92
N ASN A 24 -17.68 -3.60 -1.11
CA ASN A 24 -17.43 -4.83 -1.85
C ASN A 24 -17.94 -6.09 -1.13
N GLN A 25 -18.16 -6.03 0.18
CA GLN A 25 -18.67 -7.15 0.96
C GLN A 25 -20.20 -7.22 0.96
N ILE A 26 -20.88 -6.18 0.48
CA ILE A 26 -22.34 -6.12 0.41
C ILE A 26 -22.81 -6.74 -0.90
N ILE A 27 -22.97 -8.06 -0.87
CA ILE A 27 -23.51 -8.84 -1.99
C ILE A 27 -25.04 -8.74 -2.03
N ASP A 28 -25.68 -8.78 -0.87
CA ASP A 28 -27.13 -8.69 -0.69
C ASP A 28 -27.51 -7.45 0.13
N GLU A 29 -28.37 -6.59 -0.42
CA GLU A 29 -28.86 -5.39 0.26
C GLU A 29 -29.72 -5.72 1.49
N THR A 30 -30.28 -6.93 1.57
CA THR A 30 -31.07 -7.37 2.74
C THR A 30 -30.23 -7.34 4.01
N PHE A 31 -28.91 -7.54 3.90
CA PHE A 31 -28.00 -7.45 5.04
C PHE A 31 -27.99 -6.05 5.69
N LEU A 32 -28.22 -4.99 4.90
CA LEU A 32 -28.28 -3.63 5.42
C LEU A 32 -29.50 -3.35 6.30
N VAL A 33 -30.54 -4.19 6.24
CA VAL A 33 -31.66 -4.13 7.19
C VAL A 33 -31.14 -4.39 8.61
N TYR A 34 -30.34 -5.44 8.79
CA TYR A 34 -29.75 -5.77 10.09
C TYR A 34 -28.78 -4.69 10.58
N VAL A 35 -27.98 -4.11 9.68
CA VAL A 35 -27.08 -2.99 10.02
C VAL A 35 -27.89 -1.75 10.41
N ASN A 36 -28.99 -1.45 9.72
CA ASN A 36 -29.86 -0.33 10.04
C ASN A 36 -30.48 -0.48 11.44
N ASP A 37 -30.95 -1.67 11.79
CA ASP A 37 -31.55 -1.93 13.10
C ASP A 37 -30.49 -1.89 14.22
N LEU A 38 -29.30 -2.45 13.96
CA LEU A 38 -28.14 -2.34 14.85
C LEU A 38 -27.77 -0.87 15.13
N LEU A 39 -27.70 -0.03 14.10
CA LEU A 39 -27.35 1.39 14.24
C LEU A 39 -28.47 2.21 14.88
N SER A 40 -29.74 1.88 14.61
CA SER A 40 -30.89 2.65 15.11
C SER A 40 -31.15 2.40 16.60
N SER A 41 -31.25 1.13 17.00
CA SER A 41 -31.71 0.74 18.34
C SER A 41 -30.71 -0.15 19.07
N GLY A 42 -29.73 -0.72 18.38
CA GLY A 42 -28.87 -1.79 18.91
C GLY A 42 -29.58 -3.14 19.00
N VAL A 43 -30.88 -3.22 18.68
CA VAL A 43 -31.70 -4.44 18.76
C VAL A 43 -32.11 -4.83 17.35
N ILE A 44 -31.61 -5.97 16.89
CA ILE A 44 -32.03 -6.56 15.62
C ILE A 44 -33.18 -7.55 15.89
N PRO A 45 -34.37 -7.35 15.28
CA PRO A 45 -35.49 -8.30 15.39
C PRO A 45 -35.11 -9.69 14.89
N ASP A 46 -35.58 -10.73 15.56
CA ASP A 46 -35.36 -12.14 15.22
C ASP A 46 -33.88 -12.53 15.03
N LEU A 47 -32.95 -11.74 15.58
CA LEU A 47 -31.53 -12.08 15.52
C LEU A 47 -31.28 -13.38 16.26
N PHE A 48 -31.73 -13.50 17.51
CA PHE A 48 -31.56 -14.71 18.33
C PHE A 48 -32.88 -15.43 18.53
N THR A 49 -32.83 -16.77 18.59
CA THR A 49 -34.00 -17.55 18.99
C THR A 49 -34.27 -17.38 20.50
N PRO A 50 -35.50 -17.64 20.99
CA PRO A 50 -35.81 -17.56 22.41
C PRO A 50 -34.84 -18.36 23.30
N GLY A 51 -34.48 -19.58 22.88
CA GLY A 51 -33.52 -20.41 23.62
C GLY A 51 -32.08 -19.86 23.59
N GLU A 52 -31.68 -19.16 22.53
CA GLU A 52 -30.39 -18.47 22.49
C GLU A 52 -30.36 -17.28 23.45
N TYR A 53 -31.47 -16.52 23.55
CA TYR A 53 -31.59 -15.46 24.55
C TYR A 53 -31.50 -15.99 25.97
N ASP A 54 -32.16 -17.11 26.29
CA ASP A 54 -32.09 -17.71 27.62
C ASP A 54 -30.64 -18.08 28.01
N GLY A 55 -29.87 -18.64 27.07
CA GLY A 55 -28.45 -18.93 27.27
C GLY A 55 -27.58 -17.68 27.47
N ILE A 56 -27.86 -16.62 26.70
CA ILE A 56 -27.20 -15.31 26.84
C ILE A 56 -27.49 -14.70 28.22
N MET A 57 -28.75 -14.67 28.63
CA MET A 57 -29.18 -14.14 29.93
C MET A 57 -28.56 -14.94 31.08
N GLY A 58 -28.53 -16.27 30.97
CA GLY A 58 -27.87 -17.13 31.97
C GLY A 58 -26.39 -16.80 32.15
N SER A 59 -25.69 -16.51 31.05
CA SER A 59 -24.27 -16.14 31.07
C SER A 59 -24.02 -14.71 31.59
N LEU A 60 -24.98 -13.80 31.42
CA LEU A 60 -24.92 -12.40 31.87
C LEU A 60 -25.25 -12.21 33.35
N ARG A 61 -26.00 -13.12 33.98
CA ARG A 61 -26.45 -13.01 35.38
C ARG A 61 -25.35 -12.62 36.37
N PRO A 62 -24.14 -13.24 36.36
CA PRO A 62 -23.08 -12.86 37.29
C PRO A 62 -22.65 -11.39 37.14
N ALA A 63 -22.55 -10.92 35.90
CA ALA A 63 -22.17 -9.53 35.60
C ALA A 63 -23.29 -8.54 35.93
N ALA A 64 -24.54 -8.90 35.64
CA ALA A 64 -25.72 -8.09 35.96
C ALA A 64 -25.89 -7.92 37.48
N LYS A 65 -25.71 -9.00 38.25
CA LYS A 65 -25.74 -8.98 39.72
C LYS A 65 -24.62 -8.12 40.30
N ALA A 66 -23.41 -8.19 39.74
CA ALA A 66 -22.30 -7.34 40.14
C ALA A 66 -22.57 -5.85 39.85
N ALA A 67 -23.32 -5.56 38.78
CA ALA A 67 -23.74 -4.21 38.40
C ALA A 67 -25.02 -3.72 39.12
N GLY A 68 -25.64 -4.53 39.99
CA GLY A 68 -26.84 -4.16 40.73
C GLY A 68 -28.14 -4.13 39.89
N VAL A 69 -28.15 -4.77 38.73
CA VAL A 69 -29.31 -4.80 37.82
C VAL A 69 -30.35 -5.80 38.33
N PRO A 70 -31.65 -5.44 38.43
CA PRO A 70 -32.69 -6.37 38.85
C PRO A 70 -32.87 -7.52 37.84
N GLU A 71 -33.05 -8.75 38.33
CA GLU A 71 -33.17 -9.97 37.49
C GLU A 71 -34.52 -10.14 36.78
N THR A 72 -35.09 -9.06 36.24
CA THR A 72 -36.25 -9.10 35.36
C THR A 72 -35.81 -9.25 33.90
N LYS A 73 -36.61 -9.90 33.07
CA LYS A 73 -36.29 -10.13 31.64
C LYS A 73 -35.99 -8.83 30.88
N GLU A 74 -36.75 -7.77 31.17
CA GLU A 74 -36.57 -6.45 30.56
C GLU A 74 -35.22 -5.82 30.94
N ASN A 75 -34.94 -5.66 32.24
CA ASN A 75 -33.68 -5.08 32.72
C ASN A 75 -32.44 -5.88 32.29
N MET A 76 -32.53 -7.21 32.23
CA MET A 76 -31.43 -8.06 31.74
C MET A 76 -31.18 -7.87 30.24
N MET A 77 -32.24 -7.68 29.45
CA MET A 77 -32.12 -7.37 28.03
C MET A 77 -31.52 -5.99 27.81
N GLU A 78 -31.99 -4.98 28.52
CA GLU A 78 -31.45 -3.62 28.46
C GLU A 78 -29.96 -3.61 28.83
N PHE A 79 -29.59 -4.27 29.92
CA PHE A 79 -28.19 -4.43 30.33
C PHE A 79 -27.32 -5.11 29.26
N PHE A 80 -27.85 -6.13 28.57
CA PHE A 80 -27.14 -6.75 27.46
C PHE A 80 -26.92 -5.77 26.30
N ILE A 81 -27.97 -5.06 25.89
CA ILE A 81 -27.91 -4.14 24.76
C ILE A 81 -27.00 -2.94 25.06
N ASP A 82 -27.03 -2.40 26.28
CA ASP A 82 -26.12 -1.33 26.69
C ASP A 82 -24.66 -1.77 26.64
N ARG A 83 -24.36 -3.00 27.08
CA ARG A 83 -23.01 -3.56 26.93
C ARG A 83 -22.63 -3.74 25.46
N VAL A 84 -23.55 -4.18 24.61
CA VAL A 84 -23.28 -4.29 23.17
C VAL A 84 -23.00 -2.89 22.58
N ARG A 85 -23.81 -1.88 22.90
CA ARG A 85 -23.63 -0.51 22.40
C ARG A 85 -22.33 0.14 22.89
N ALA A 86 -21.90 -0.18 24.11
CA ALA A 86 -20.66 0.32 24.67
C ALA A 86 -19.40 -0.27 24.02
N ASN A 87 -19.50 -1.50 23.50
CA ASN A 87 -18.32 -2.26 23.04
C ASN A 87 -18.31 -2.52 21.54
N LEU A 88 -19.45 -2.51 20.85
CA LEU A 88 -19.53 -2.77 19.42
C LEU A 88 -19.58 -1.47 18.63
N HIS A 89 -18.49 -1.15 17.95
CA HIS A 89 -18.40 0.00 17.05
C HIS A 89 -18.53 -0.45 15.59
N VAL A 90 -19.37 0.22 14.81
CA VAL A 90 -19.59 -0.11 13.40
C VAL A 90 -18.87 0.91 12.54
N VAL A 91 -18.01 0.45 11.64
CA VAL A 91 -17.30 1.28 10.66
C VAL A 91 -17.74 0.87 9.26
N LEU A 92 -18.33 1.80 8.54
CA LEU A 92 -18.86 1.59 7.19
C LEU A 92 -17.99 2.32 6.17
N CYS A 93 -17.45 1.59 5.21
CA CYS A 93 -16.62 2.14 4.14
C CYS A 93 -17.39 2.10 2.82
N PHE A 94 -18.05 3.21 2.50
CA PHE A 94 -18.81 3.38 1.28
C PHE A 94 -18.10 4.29 0.29
N SER A 95 -18.15 3.92 -0.98
CA SER A 95 -17.69 4.75 -2.09
C SER A 95 -18.73 5.81 -2.41
N PRO A 96 -18.33 7.09 -2.54
CA PRO A 96 -19.22 8.14 -3.02
C PRO A 96 -19.48 8.03 -4.54
N VAL A 97 -18.78 7.12 -5.23
CA VAL A 97 -18.89 6.94 -6.68
C VAL A 97 -20.15 6.17 -7.05
N GLY A 98 -20.95 6.73 -7.95
CA GLY A 98 -22.19 6.14 -8.45
C GLY A 98 -23.39 6.39 -7.55
N ASP A 99 -24.50 5.70 -7.85
CA ASP A 99 -25.79 5.94 -7.17
C ASP A 99 -26.07 5.00 -5.99
N ALA A 100 -25.27 3.94 -5.84
CA ALA A 100 -25.53 2.88 -4.87
C ALA A 100 -25.60 3.41 -3.43
N PHE A 101 -24.61 4.19 -2.99
CA PHE A 101 -24.61 4.77 -1.65
C PHE A 101 -25.82 5.69 -1.44
N ARG A 102 -26.14 6.56 -2.41
CA ARG A 102 -27.30 7.46 -2.36
C ARG A 102 -28.64 6.72 -2.28
N VAL A 103 -28.77 5.57 -2.93
CA VAL A 103 -29.96 4.73 -2.85
C VAL A 103 -30.04 4.04 -1.49
N ARG A 104 -28.94 3.46 -1.00
CA ARG A 104 -28.86 2.81 0.32
C ARG A 104 -29.14 3.78 1.47
N ALA A 105 -28.56 4.97 1.42
CA ALA A 105 -28.81 6.08 2.35
C ALA A 105 -30.31 6.43 2.48
N ARG A 106 -31.05 6.39 1.37
CA ARG A 106 -32.50 6.66 1.36
C ARG A 106 -33.31 5.48 1.89
N LYS A 107 -32.88 4.24 1.60
CA LYS A 107 -33.55 3.02 2.08
C LYS A 107 -33.30 2.76 3.57
N PHE A 108 -32.11 3.10 4.05
CA PHE A 108 -31.60 2.80 5.40
C PHE A 108 -31.10 4.08 6.08
N PRO A 109 -31.98 4.91 6.67
CA PRO A 109 -31.62 6.21 7.22
C PRO A 109 -30.60 6.16 8.35
N ALA A 110 -30.52 5.05 9.09
CA ALA A 110 -29.58 4.90 10.20
C ALA A 110 -28.12 4.98 9.74
N LEU A 111 -27.83 4.63 8.48
CA LEU A 111 -26.50 4.74 7.90
C LEU A 111 -25.95 6.17 7.93
N ILE A 112 -26.82 7.19 7.93
CA ILE A 112 -26.45 8.61 7.97
C ILE A 112 -26.78 9.23 9.33
N ASN A 113 -27.93 8.87 9.93
CA ASN A 113 -28.43 9.55 11.11
C ASN A 113 -27.76 9.07 12.42
N ALA A 114 -27.28 7.83 12.45
CA ALA A 114 -26.69 7.21 13.64
C ALA A 114 -25.17 6.98 13.52
N THR A 115 -24.56 7.53 12.47
CA THR A 115 -23.11 7.43 12.23
C THR A 115 -22.51 8.83 12.09
N ASN A 116 -21.20 8.93 12.37
CA ASN A 116 -20.44 10.12 12.03
C ASN A 116 -19.83 9.92 10.64
N ILE A 117 -20.05 10.90 9.76
CA ILE A 117 -19.51 10.86 8.40
C ILE A 117 -18.10 11.46 8.40
N ASP A 118 -17.13 10.63 8.04
CA ASP A 118 -15.77 11.06 7.74
C ASP A 118 -15.53 11.02 6.23
N TRP A 119 -15.10 12.15 5.66
CA TRP A 119 -14.91 12.31 4.22
C TRP A 119 -13.45 12.07 3.84
N PHE A 120 -13.22 10.99 3.10
CA PHE A 120 -11.92 10.69 2.52
C PHE A 120 -11.74 11.47 1.22
N HIS A 121 -11.08 12.62 1.32
CA HIS A 121 -10.73 13.43 0.18
C HIS A 121 -9.52 12.87 -0.58
N GLU A 122 -9.40 13.28 -1.84
CA GLU A 122 -8.17 13.11 -2.60
C GLU A 122 -7.01 13.78 -1.87
N TRP A 123 -5.83 13.18 -1.95
CA TRP A 123 -4.66 13.72 -1.26
C TRP A 123 -4.25 15.07 -1.89
N PRO A 124 -4.14 16.15 -1.08
CA PRO A 124 -3.64 17.41 -1.58
C PRO A 124 -2.16 17.25 -1.97
N LYS A 125 -1.67 18.18 -2.80
CA LYS A 125 -0.28 18.18 -3.27
C LYS A 125 0.74 18.03 -2.14
N ASP A 126 0.55 18.73 -1.03
CA ASP A 126 1.48 18.66 0.10
C ASP A 126 1.54 17.28 0.75
N ALA A 127 0.41 16.57 0.82
CA ALA A 127 0.36 15.19 1.31
C ALA A 127 1.05 14.24 0.32
N LEU A 128 0.84 14.42 -0.99
CA LEU A 128 1.53 13.63 -2.02
C LEU A 128 3.05 13.81 -1.92
N VAL A 129 3.52 15.04 -1.76
CA VAL A 129 4.96 15.34 -1.59
C VAL A 129 5.50 14.70 -0.31
N SER A 130 4.79 14.82 0.81
CA SER A 130 5.20 14.23 2.09
C SER A 130 5.27 12.70 2.02
N VAL A 131 4.29 12.05 1.37
CA VAL A 131 4.30 10.61 1.14
C VAL A 131 5.46 10.23 0.22
N ALA A 132 5.63 10.89 -0.93
CA ALA A 132 6.75 10.61 -1.83
C ALA A 132 8.10 10.70 -1.11
N ASN A 133 8.31 11.75 -0.33
CA ASN A 133 9.54 11.95 0.44
C ASN A 133 9.77 10.78 1.41
N ARG A 134 8.77 10.42 2.22
CA ARG A 134 8.88 9.31 3.16
C ARG A 134 9.20 7.96 2.51
N PHE A 135 8.68 7.69 1.31
CA PHE A 135 8.90 6.41 0.62
C PHE A 135 10.21 6.38 -0.19
N LEU A 136 10.75 7.55 -0.55
CA LEU A 136 12.00 7.73 -1.28
C LEU A 136 13.22 8.00 -0.39
N ASP A 137 13.04 8.30 0.90
CA ASP A 137 14.12 8.59 1.86
C ASP A 137 15.19 7.49 1.96
N ALA A 138 14.81 6.24 1.72
CA ALA A 138 15.74 5.10 1.71
C ALA A 138 16.60 4.99 0.44
N GLU A 139 16.35 5.81 -0.58
CA GLU A 139 16.95 5.70 -1.91
C GLU A 139 18.05 6.75 -2.12
N THR A 140 19.22 6.34 -2.59
CA THR A 140 20.34 7.25 -2.86
C THR A 140 20.13 7.99 -4.19
N LEU A 141 19.23 8.97 -4.21
CA LEU A 141 18.85 9.75 -5.39
C LEU A 141 19.82 10.91 -5.74
N GLY A 142 20.94 11.01 -5.02
CA GLY A 142 21.91 12.08 -5.19
C GLY A 142 21.79 13.13 -4.08
N THR A 143 21.58 14.39 -4.45
CA THR A 143 21.45 15.51 -3.49
C THR A 143 20.04 15.64 -2.95
N VAL A 144 19.91 16.26 -1.77
CA VAL A 144 18.61 16.55 -1.14
C VAL A 144 17.70 17.36 -2.06
N GLU A 145 18.25 18.34 -2.79
CA GLU A 145 17.49 19.14 -3.76
C GLU A 145 16.89 18.31 -4.90
N VAL A 146 17.62 17.31 -5.40
CA VAL A 146 17.11 16.42 -6.46
C VAL A 146 15.98 15.55 -5.90
N MET A 147 16.13 15.02 -4.69
CA MET A 147 15.11 14.24 -4.02
C MET A 147 13.81 15.04 -3.82
N GLU A 148 13.90 16.28 -3.33
CA GLU A 148 12.74 17.16 -3.17
C GLU A 148 12.06 17.45 -4.52
N ASN A 149 12.83 17.76 -5.56
CA ASN A 149 12.30 18.01 -6.90
C ASN A 149 11.59 16.78 -7.48
N VAL A 150 12.13 15.58 -7.27
CA VAL A 150 11.48 14.32 -7.69
C VAL A 150 10.14 14.14 -6.97
N CYS A 151 10.08 14.40 -5.65
CA CYS A 151 8.83 14.30 -4.88
C CYS A 151 7.77 15.28 -5.37
N HIS A 152 8.16 16.54 -5.63
CA HIS A 152 7.28 17.53 -6.23
C HIS A 152 6.81 17.14 -7.62
N HIS A 153 7.72 16.64 -8.46
CA HIS A 153 7.39 16.20 -9.81
C HIS A 153 6.42 15.02 -9.82
N MET A 154 6.66 13.99 -9.00
CA MET A 154 5.76 12.85 -8.87
C MET A 154 4.34 13.28 -8.48
N SER A 155 4.24 14.22 -7.56
CA SER A 155 2.96 14.77 -7.10
C SER A 155 2.23 15.51 -8.23
N GLU A 156 2.93 16.35 -8.99
CA GLU A 156 2.39 17.03 -10.17
C GLU A 156 1.92 16.05 -11.25
N VAL A 157 2.72 15.02 -11.53
CA VAL A 157 2.35 13.97 -12.49
C VAL A 157 1.05 13.29 -12.05
N HIS A 158 0.93 12.90 -10.78
CA HIS A 158 -0.28 12.28 -10.26
C HIS A 158 -1.52 13.17 -10.42
N LEU A 159 -1.43 14.45 -10.06
CA LEU A 159 -2.52 15.40 -10.20
C LEU A 159 -2.90 15.64 -11.67
N SER A 160 -1.92 15.65 -12.57
CA SER A 160 -2.16 15.79 -14.01
C SER A 160 -3.01 14.66 -14.60
N VAL A 161 -2.89 13.44 -14.05
CA VAL A 161 -3.72 12.29 -14.47
C VAL A 161 -5.18 12.50 -14.10
N GLY A 162 -5.48 13.18 -12.99
CA GLY A 162 -6.84 13.57 -12.63
C GLY A 162 -7.48 14.44 -13.71
N VAL A 163 -6.76 15.50 -14.12
CA VAL A 163 -7.19 16.40 -15.21
C VAL A 163 -7.37 15.64 -16.54
N ALA A 164 -6.43 14.73 -16.86
CA ALA A 164 -6.52 13.90 -18.06
C ALA A 164 -7.72 12.95 -18.03
N SER A 165 -8.03 12.39 -16.86
CA SER A 165 -9.16 11.47 -16.67
C SER A 165 -10.51 12.18 -16.87
N THR A 166 -10.63 13.44 -16.47
CA THR A 166 -11.81 14.26 -16.77
C THR A 166 -11.99 14.47 -18.28
N LYS A 167 -10.92 14.79 -19.00
CA LYS A 167 -10.95 14.95 -20.47
C LYS A 167 -11.32 13.64 -21.16
N PHE A 168 -10.72 12.53 -20.73
CA PHE A 168 -11.00 11.20 -21.25
C PHE A 168 -12.47 10.82 -21.08
N TYR A 169 -13.08 11.13 -19.93
CA TYR A 169 -14.51 10.88 -19.72
C TYR A 169 -15.39 11.73 -20.66
N ALA A 170 -15.03 12.99 -20.90
CA ALA A 170 -15.79 13.87 -21.79
C ALA A 170 -15.82 13.33 -23.24
N GLU A 171 -14.71 12.77 -23.72
CA GLU A 171 -14.56 12.27 -25.08
C GLU A 171 -15.05 10.83 -25.25
N GLN A 172 -14.67 9.93 -24.35
CA GLN A 172 -14.85 8.49 -24.51
C GLN A 172 -16.00 7.92 -23.67
N ARG A 173 -16.60 8.74 -22.78
CA ARG A 173 -17.65 8.29 -21.82
C ARG A 173 -17.22 7.09 -20.97
N ARG A 174 -15.92 6.91 -20.77
CA ARG A 174 -15.33 5.86 -19.95
C ARG A 174 -14.63 6.50 -18.75
N TYR A 175 -14.90 5.95 -17.58
CA TYR A 175 -14.27 6.41 -16.34
C TYR A 175 -12.88 5.80 -16.18
N ASN A 176 -11.94 6.64 -15.74
CA ASN A 176 -10.67 6.24 -15.19
C ASN A 176 -10.53 6.92 -13.82
N TYR A 177 -10.18 6.16 -12.79
CA TYR A 177 -10.12 6.68 -11.43
C TYR A 177 -8.68 6.66 -10.94
N THR A 178 -8.21 7.80 -10.46
CA THR A 178 -6.96 7.93 -9.73
C THR A 178 -7.21 7.69 -8.26
N THR A 179 -6.40 6.84 -7.64
CA THR A 179 -6.49 6.58 -6.19
C THR A 179 -5.13 6.82 -5.54
N PRO A 180 -5.08 7.10 -4.22
CA PRO A 180 -3.81 7.13 -3.49
C PRO A 180 -3.01 5.84 -3.65
N LYS A 181 -3.67 4.69 -3.82
CA LYS A 181 -2.99 3.43 -4.16
C LYS A 181 -2.23 3.53 -5.48
N SER A 182 -2.84 4.08 -6.53
CA SER A 182 -2.16 4.31 -7.81
C SER A 182 -0.93 5.22 -7.68
N PHE A 183 -0.94 6.17 -6.75
CA PHE A 183 0.25 6.99 -6.45
C PHE A 183 1.36 6.17 -5.78
N LEU A 184 1.00 5.30 -4.83
CA LEU A 184 1.98 4.39 -4.22
C LEU A 184 2.58 3.43 -5.25
N GLU A 185 1.77 2.88 -6.16
CA GLU A 185 2.26 2.05 -7.27
C GLU A 185 3.22 2.82 -8.19
N LEU A 186 2.98 4.10 -8.47
CA LEU A 186 3.93 4.96 -9.20
C LEU A 186 5.27 5.06 -8.47
N ILE A 187 5.25 5.23 -7.15
CA ILE A 187 6.47 5.30 -6.34
C ILE A 187 7.22 3.96 -6.38
N TYR A 188 6.52 2.83 -6.19
CA TYR A 188 7.14 1.51 -6.25
C TYR A 188 7.75 1.22 -7.62
N LEU A 189 7.00 1.49 -8.69
CA LEU A 189 7.50 1.34 -10.06
C LEU A 189 8.75 2.19 -10.31
N TYR A 190 8.78 3.42 -9.81
CA TYR A 190 9.93 4.29 -9.93
C TYR A 190 11.17 3.69 -9.24
N LYS A 191 11.01 3.16 -8.02
CA LYS A 191 12.11 2.52 -7.26
C LYS A 191 12.65 1.30 -7.99
N ASP A 192 11.76 0.42 -8.44
CA ASP A 192 12.14 -0.80 -9.15
C ASP A 192 12.88 -0.48 -10.44
N LEU A 193 12.36 0.48 -11.22
CA LEU A 193 12.97 0.90 -12.47
C LEU A 193 14.32 1.57 -12.24
N LEU A 194 14.44 2.40 -11.20
CA LEU A 194 15.70 3.07 -10.87
C LEU A 194 16.77 2.03 -10.52
N ALA A 195 16.45 1.07 -9.64
CA ALA A 195 17.39 0.02 -9.25
C ALA A 195 17.84 -0.81 -10.46
N GLU A 196 16.92 -1.17 -11.35
CA GLU A 196 17.23 -1.89 -12.59
C GLU A 196 18.18 -1.08 -13.49
N LYS A 197 17.88 0.20 -13.72
CA LYS A 197 18.69 1.06 -14.59
C LYS A 197 20.04 1.40 -14.00
N MET A 198 20.13 1.60 -12.68
CA MET A 198 21.40 1.78 -11.99
C MET A 198 22.28 0.54 -12.11
N SER A 199 21.73 -0.65 -11.88
CA SER A 199 22.46 -1.92 -12.03
C SER A 199 22.98 -2.12 -13.46
N GLN A 200 22.14 -1.87 -14.47
CA GLN A 200 22.54 -1.94 -15.89
C GLN A 200 23.67 -0.96 -16.23
N THR A 201 23.60 0.24 -15.65
CA THR A 201 24.62 1.29 -15.86
C THR A 201 25.94 0.91 -15.20
N VAL A 202 25.92 0.46 -13.95
CA VAL A 202 27.12 0.00 -13.23
C VAL A 202 27.78 -1.16 -13.96
N ALA A 203 27.01 -2.16 -14.39
CA ALA A 203 27.54 -3.28 -15.16
C ALA A 203 28.20 -2.83 -16.48
N SER A 204 27.65 -1.80 -17.12
CA SER A 204 28.23 -1.21 -18.33
C SER A 204 29.52 -0.45 -18.05
N ILE A 205 29.58 0.29 -16.93
CA ILE A 205 30.79 0.98 -16.45
C ILE A 205 31.89 -0.04 -16.15
N ASP A 206 31.59 -1.09 -15.39
CA ASP A 206 32.57 -2.13 -15.00
C ASP A 206 33.13 -2.85 -16.22
N ARG A 207 32.28 -3.14 -17.21
CA ARG A 207 32.70 -3.74 -18.48
C ARG A 207 33.65 -2.81 -19.24
N LEU A 208 33.35 -1.51 -19.32
CA LEU A 208 34.20 -0.53 -19.99
C LEU A 208 35.53 -0.35 -19.24
N ALA A 209 35.50 -0.25 -17.91
CA ALA A 209 36.69 -0.14 -17.08
C ALA A 209 37.62 -1.35 -17.27
N SER A 210 37.05 -2.56 -17.26
CA SER A 210 37.78 -3.79 -17.57
C SER A 210 38.39 -3.78 -18.98
N GLY A 211 37.66 -3.26 -19.96
CA GLY A 211 38.14 -3.10 -21.33
C GLY A 211 39.31 -2.12 -21.44
N VAL A 212 39.21 -0.96 -20.78
CA VAL A 212 40.29 0.05 -20.73
C VAL A 212 41.52 -0.54 -20.05
N GLN A 213 41.37 -1.25 -18.93
CA GLN A 213 42.49 -1.89 -18.26
C GLN A 213 43.21 -2.91 -19.14
N ARG A 214 42.46 -3.71 -19.90
CA ARG A 214 43.05 -4.64 -20.89
C ARG A 214 43.83 -3.89 -21.98
N LEU A 215 43.28 -2.80 -22.51
CA LEU A 215 43.97 -1.99 -23.53
C LEU A 215 45.28 -1.39 -23.00
N VAL A 216 45.28 -0.91 -21.76
CA VAL A 216 46.50 -0.39 -21.11
C VAL A 216 47.54 -1.49 -20.98
N SER A 217 47.16 -2.66 -20.44
CA SER A 217 48.06 -3.82 -20.32
C SER A 217 48.61 -4.27 -21.67
N THR A 218 47.77 -4.37 -22.71
CA THR A 218 48.24 -4.76 -24.05
C THR A 218 49.19 -3.73 -24.65
N ASN A 219 48.99 -2.45 -24.37
CA ASN A 219 49.90 -1.40 -24.84
C ASN A 219 51.27 -1.50 -24.14
N GLU A 220 51.28 -1.79 -22.84
CA GLU A 220 52.51 -2.08 -22.10
C GLU A 220 53.23 -3.32 -22.65
N ASP A 221 52.50 -4.40 -22.92
CA ASP A 221 53.06 -5.63 -23.52
C ASP A 221 53.66 -5.36 -24.91
N VAL A 222 52.98 -4.57 -25.76
CA VAL A 222 53.47 -4.19 -27.09
C VAL A 222 54.74 -3.35 -26.97
N ARG A 223 54.80 -2.43 -25.99
CA ARG A 223 56.01 -1.63 -25.75
C ARG A 223 57.19 -2.51 -25.36
N GLN A 224 56.97 -3.47 -24.46
CA GLN A 224 58.00 -4.42 -24.05
C GLN A 224 58.48 -5.27 -25.24
N LEU A 225 57.56 -5.78 -26.06
CA LEU A 225 57.91 -6.56 -27.25
C LEU A 225 58.72 -5.75 -28.27
N GLN A 226 58.44 -4.45 -28.43
CA GLN A 226 59.23 -3.57 -29.29
C GLN A 226 60.66 -3.36 -28.76
N GLU A 227 60.81 -3.18 -27.44
CA GLU A 227 62.12 -3.08 -26.79
C GLU A 227 62.93 -4.38 -26.98
N ASP A 228 62.31 -5.54 -26.72
CA ASP A 228 62.94 -6.85 -26.88
C ASP A 228 63.32 -7.14 -28.35
N LEU A 229 62.48 -6.74 -29.30
CA LEU A 229 62.75 -6.93 -30.73
C LEU A 229 63.96 -6.11 -31.17
N ASN A 230 64.06 -4.86 -30.73
CA ASN A 230 65.20 -4.00 -31.04
C ASN A 230 66.52 -4.58 -30.49
N GLN A 231 66.50 -5.10 -29.26
CA GLN A 231 67.67 -5.77 -28.68
C GLN A 231 68.08 -7.01 -29.48
N LYS A 232 67.12 -7.88 -29.82
CA LYS A 232 67.38 -9.07 -30.65
C LYS A 232 67.87 -8.74 -32.05
N MET A 233 67.39 -7.66 -32.68
CA MET A 233 67.91 -7.23 -33.98
C MET A 233 69.39 -6.85 -33.93
N VAL A 234 69.82 -6.16 -32.86
CA VAL A 234 71.24 -5.84 -32.65
C VAL A 234 72.06 -7.13 -32.48
N GLU A 235 71.61 -8.06 -31.64
CA GLU A 235 72.30 -9.36 -31.45
C GLU A 235 72.40 -10.18 -32.75
N VAL A 236 71.34 -10.22 -33.55
CA VAL A 236 71.33 -10.94 -34.82
C VAL A 236 72.27 -10.28 -35.83
N SER A 237 72.32 -8.95 -35.87
CA SER A 237 73.26 -8.23 -36.74
C SER A 237 74.71 -8.47 -36.34
N ALA A 238 75.02 -8.48 -35.05
CA ALA A 238 76.35 -8.82 -34.53
C ALA A 238 76.74 -10.26 -34.90
N LYS A 239 75.86 -11.24 -34.64
CA LYS A 239 76.12 -12.65 -35.00
C LYS A 239 76.24 -12.87 -36.51
N LYS A 240 75.52 -12.10 -37.34
CA LYS A 240 75.68 -12.15 -38.81
C LYS A 240 77.04 -11.60 -39.23
N ALA A 241 77.48 -10.49 -38.65
CA ALA A 241 78.81 -9.93 -38.92
C ALA A 241 79.93 -10.90 -38.49
N ASP A 242 79.82 -11.49 -37.29
CA ASP A 242 80.76 -12.51 -36.81
C ASP A 242 80.80 -13.73 -37.75
N MET A 243 79.66 -14.11 -38.33
CA MET A 243 79.58 -15.24 -39.26
C MET A 243 80.13 -14.91 -40.65
N GLU A 244 79.97 -13.68 -41.13
CA GLU A 244 80.60 -13.21 -42.37
C GLU A 244 82.14 -13.13 -42.21
N GLU A 245 82.64 -12.69 -41.06
CA GLU A 245 84.09 -12.67 -40.76
C GLU A 245 84.69 -14.09 -40.64
N LEU A 246 83.88 -15.09 -40.25
CA LEU A 246 84.27 -16.52 -40.24
C LEU A 246 84.23 -17.20 -41.62
N LEU A 247 83.59 -16.57 -42.61
CA LEU A 247 83.44 -17.08 -43.97
C LEU A 247 84.43 -16.45 -44.98
N GLU A 248 85.09 -15.35 -44.62
CA GLU A 248 86.30 -14.81 -45.29
C GLU A 248 87.59 -15.52 -44.85
#